data_AF-A0A2E0PUJ7-F1
#
_entry.id   AF-A0A2E0PUJ7-F1
#
_cell.length_a   1.000
_cell.length_b   1.000
_cell.length_c   1.000
_cell.angle_alpha   90.00
_cell.angle_beta   90.00
_cell.angle_gamma   90.00
#
_symmetry.space_group_name_H-M   'P 1'
#
loop_
_entity.id
_entity.type
_entity.pdbx_description
1 polymer ?
#
loop_
_entity_poly.entity_id
_entity_poly.type
_entity_poly.pdbx_seq_one_letter_code
_entity_poly.pdbx_strand_id
1 'polypeptide(L)'
;MLRSIFLFTVLLVFSNGVLSCPSVCNCIGDSNYGGACYDGYGGPAYDGYGGEAYDGYGGPCYDGYGGPCYDGYGGEAYDGYGGPAYDGYGGGCDDGYGGNAYAGYGGPCYEGYGGPCYQGYGGGDNCPAICGLCKSKR
;
A
#
# COMPACT_ATOMS: atom_id res chain seq x y z
N MET A 1 -0.47 29.18 -11.05
CA MET A 1 -0.47 28.05 -12.00
C MET A 1 0.53 26.96 -11.63
N LEU A 2 1.80 27.28 -11.30
CA LEU A 2 2.80 26.27 -10.88
C LEU A 2 2.45 25.48 -9.59
N ARG A 3 1.74 26.10 -8.64
CA ARG A 3 1.32 25.45 -7.37
C ARG A 3 0.31 24.32 -7.53
N SER A 4 -0.59 24.41 -8.53
CA SER A 4 -1.56 23.33 -8.81
C SER A 4 -0.91 22.11 -9.44
N ILE A 5 0.13 22.30 -10.26
CA ILE A 5 0.86 21.21 -10.91
C ILE A 5 1.68 20.45 -9.86
N PHE A 6 2.35 21.16 -8.95
CA PHE A 6 3.11 20.53 -7.86
C PHE A 6 2.21 19.73 -6.91
N LEU A 7 1.02 20.25 -6.59
CA LEU A 7 0.04 19.51 -5.78
C LEU A 7 -0.48 18.25 -6.50
N PHE A 8 -0.69 18.31 -7.82
CA PHE A 8 -1.14 17.15 -8.60
C PHE A 8 -0.06 16.07 -8.75
N THR A 9 1.20 16.47 -8.96
CA THR A 9 2.33 15.53 -9.03
C THR A 9 2.67 14.95 -7.66
N VAL A 10 2.54 15.74 -6.59
CA VAL A 10 2.73 15.25 -5.22
C VAL A 10 1.59 14.29 -4.84
N LEU A 11 0.33 14.57 -5.18
CA LEU A 11 -0.79 13.67 -4.91
C LEU A 11 -0.64 12.30 -5.62
N LEU A 12 -0.12 12.28 -6.86
CA LEU A 12 0.17 11.02 -7.57
C LEU A 12 1.38 10.26 -7.01
N VAL A 13 2.34 10.95 -6.40
CA VAL A 13 3.49 10.30 -5.75
C VAL A 13 3.11 9.74 -4.38
N PHE A 14 2.15 10.35 -3.67
CA PHE A 14 1.68 9.87 -2.36
C PHE A 14 0.68 8.70 -2.40
N SER A 15 0.15 8.33 -3.57
CA SER A 15 -0.64 7.10 -3.73
C SER A 15 0.20 5.83 -3.91
N ASN A 16 1.53 5.93 -4.00
CA ASN A 16 2.43 4.79 -4.19
C ASN A 16 3.19 4.44 -2.90
N GLY A 17 2.47 4.39 -1.78
CA GLY A 17 3.03 4.08 -0.46
C GLY A 17 2.49 2.78 0.17
N VAL A 18 1.71 2.00 -0.58
CA VAL A 18 1.33 0.64 -0.18
C VAL A 18 2.13 -0.31 -1.08
N LEU A 19 3.15 -0.95 -0.49
CA LEU A 19 3.83 -2.11 -1.05
C LEU A 19 2.79 -3.24 -1.14
N SER A 20 1.99 -3.17 -2.18
CA SER A 20 1.04 -4.18 -2.62
C SER A 20 1.36 -4.44 -4.09
N CYS A 21 1.31 -5.70 -4.48
CA CYS A 21 1.57 -6.16 -5.84
C CYS A 21 1.04 -5.16 -6.90
N PRO A 22 1.87 -4.71 -7.84
CA PRO A 22 1.45 -3.75 -8.86
C PRO A 22 0.14 -4.18 -9.53
N SER A 23 -0.78 -3.25 -9.75
CA SER A 23 -2.08 -3.57 -10.41
C SER A 23 -1.90 -4.21 -11.80
N VAL A 24 -0.77 -3.94 -12.45
CA VAL A 24 -0.38 -4.56 -13.73
C VAL A 24 -0.17 -6.08 -13.62
N CYS A 25 0.20 -6.59 -12.44
CA CYS A 25 0.30 -8.03 -12.19
C CYS A 25 -1.06 -8.72 -12.22
N ASN A 26 -2.13 -7.96 -11.97
CA ASN A 26 -3.53 -8.39 -12.09
C ASN A 26 -4.25 -7.48 -13.09
N CYS A 27 -3.71 -7.37 -14.30
CA CYS A 27 -4.20 -6.50 -15.35
C CYS A 27 -5.72 -6.67 -15.63
N ILE A 28 -6.47 -5.57 -15.51
CA ILE A 28 -7.90 -5.48 -15.84
C ILE A 28 -8.09 -4.34 -16.85
N GLY A 29 -8.58 -4.65 -18.06
CA GLY A 29 -8.71 -3.66 -19.13
C GLY A 29 -8.47 -4.23 -20.53
N ASP A 30 -8.36 -3.35 -21.53
CA ASP A 30 -8.20 -3.73 -22.94
C ASP A 30 -6.77 -4.20 -23.26
N SER A 31 -6.67 -5.35 -23.94
CA SER A 31 -5.40 -5.92 -24.44
C SER A 31 -5.01 -5.43 -25.84
N ASN A 32 -5.77 -4.49 -26.41
CA ASN A 32 -5.46 -3.91 -27.73
C ASN A 32 -4.19 -3.05 -27.67
N TYR A 33 -3.56 -2.80 -28.82
CA TYR A 33 -2.37 -1.94 -28.89
C TYR A 33 -2.60 -0.57 -28.23
N GLY A 34 -1.84 -0.26 -27.18
CA GLY A 34 -1.98 0.95 -26.37
C GLY A 34 -3.01 0.87 -25.23
N GLY A 35 -3.65 -0.28 -25.03
CA GLY A 35 -4.52 -0.58 -23.90
C GLY A 35 -3.75 -0.89 -22.62
N ALA A 36 -4.41 -0.78 -21.47
CA ALA A 36 -3.82 -0.98 -20.15
C ALA A 36 -3.28 -2.41 -19.94
N CYS A 37 -3.82 -3.39 -20.68
CA CYS A 37 -3.42 -4.79 -20.61
C CYS A 37 -2.66 -5.24 -21.86
N TYR A 38 -2.09 -4.31 -22.63
CA TYR A 38 -1.28 -4.65 -23.78
C TYR A 38 0.06 -5.25 -23.34
N ASP A 39 0.28 -6.52 -23.69
CA ASP A 39 1.43 -7.36 -23.30
C ASP A 39 2.55 -7.38 -24.34
N GLY A 40 2.42 -6.62 -25.43
CA GLY A 40 3.50 -6.49 -26.41
C GLY A 40 4.67 -5.65 -25.88
N TYR A 41 5.82 -5.71 -26.59
CA TYR A 41 7.03 -4.99 -26.18
C TYR A 41 6.78 -3.47 -26.03
N GLY A 42 7.11 -2.94 -24.85
CA GLY A 42 6.85 -1.54 -24.49
C GLY A 42 5.41 -1.24 -24.07
N GLY A 43 4.56 -2.27 -23.99
CA GLY A 43 3.24 -2.21 -23.40
C GLY A 43 3.28 -2.23 -21.87
N PRO A 44 2.26 -1.66 -21.20
CA PRO A 44 2.18 -1.65 -19.74
C PRO A 44 2.17 -3.06 -19.15
N ALA A 45 1.49 -4.02 -19.78
CA ALA A 45 1.41 -5.40 -19.31
C ALA A 45 2.51 -6.31 -19.86
N TYR A 46 3.60 -5.75 -20.38
CA TYR A 46 4.70 -6.54 -20.91
C TYR A 46 5.35 -7.38 -19.80
N ASP A 47 5.30 -8.70 -19.95
CA ASP A 47 5.76 -9.70 -18.98
C ASP A 47 7.21 -10.18 -19.25
N GLY A 48 7.89 -9.65 -20.26
CA GLY A 48 9.28 -9.96 -20.52
C GLY A 48 10.24 -9.27 -19.57
N TYR A 49 11.53 -9.66 -19.61
CA TYR A 49 12.56 -9.11 -18.73
C TYR A 49 12.64 -7.58 -18.83
N GLY A 50 12.54 -6.91 -17.68
CA GLY A 50 12.51 -5.45 -17.58
C GLY A 50 11.13 -4.82 -17.84
N GLY A 51 10.11 -5.63 -18.11
CA GLY A 51 8.72 -5.21 -18.20
C GLY A 51 8.06 -5.00 -16.82
N GLU A 52 6.99 -4.20 -16.80
CA GLU A 52 6.26 -3.88 -15.56
C GLU A 52 5.44 -5.07 -15.06
N ALA A 53 5.04 -5.98 -15.94
CA ALA A 53 4.33 -7.21 -15.58
C ALA A 53 5.27 -8.41 -15.36
N TYR A 54 6.60 -8.22 -15.33
CA TYR A 54 7.54 -9.33 -15.20
C TYR A 54 7.37 -10.04 -13.85
N ASP A 55 7.02 -11.33 -13.92
CA ASP A 55 6.73 -12.20 -12.79
C ASP A 55 7.92 -13.10 -12.38
N GLY A 56 9.06 -13.00 -13.07
CA GLY A 56 10.26 -13.74 -12.71
C GLY A 56 11.04 -13.11 -11.57
N TYR A 57 12.06 -13.81 -11.06
CA TYR A 57 12.89 -13.36 -9.93
C TYR A 57 13.39 -11.92 -10.08
N GLY A 58 13.12 -11.10 -9.06
CA GLY A 58 13.48 -9.67 -9.04
C GLY A 58 12.54 -8.79 -9.87
N GLY A 59 11.50 -9.37 -10.47
CA GLY A 59 10.46 -8.66 -11.20
C GLY A 59 9.42 -8.02 -10.28
N PRO A 60 8.71 -6.98 -10.77
CA PRO A 60 7.67 -6.28 -10.00
C PRO A 60 6.49 -7.16 -9.63
N CYS A 61 6.21 -8.19 -10.42
CA CYS A 61 5.10 -9.12 -10.23
C CYS A 61 5.53 -10.46 -9.62
N TYR A 62 6.76 -10.57 -9.12
CA TYR A 62 7.25 -11.79 -8.52
C TYR A 62 6.51 -12.09 -7.21
N ASP A 63 5.82 -13.23 -7.17
CA ASP A 63 4.99 -13.72 -6.07
C ASP A 63 5.69 -14.78 -5.21
N GLY A 64 6.93 -15.16 -5.55
CA GLY A 64 7.72 -16.10 -4.76
C GLY A 64 8.40 -15.44 -3.55
N TYR A 65 9.01 -16.25 -2.68
CA TYR A 65 9.61 -15.79 -1.43
C TYR A 65 10.54 -14.57 -1.59
N GLY A 66 10.30 -13.53 -0.79
CA GLY A 66 11.04 -12.26 -0.85
C GLY A 66 10.63 -11.34 -2.00
N GLY A 67 9.64 -11.74 -2.79
CA GLY A 67 9.04 -10.93 -3.85
C GLY A 67 8.03 -9.90 -3.33
N PRO A 68 7.82 -8.81 -4.08
CA PRO A 68 6.88 -7.76 -3.71
C PRO A 68 5.41 -8.22 -3.70
N CYS A 69 5.09 -9.29 -4.42
CA CYS A 69 3.75 -9.87 -4.47
C CYS A 69 3.60 -11.10 -3.54
N TYR A 70 4.61 -11.43 -2.72
CA TYR A 70 4.56 -12.59 -1.84
C TYR A 70 3.68 -12.34 -0.61
N ASP A 71 2.65 -13.17 -0.46
CA ASP A 71 1.65 -13.10 0.61
C ASP A 71 1.86 -14.15 1.73
N GLY A 72 2.87 -15.00 1.60
CA GLY A 72 3.23 -16.01 2.59
C GLY A 72 4.05 -15.47 3.76
N TYR A 73 4.43 -16.35 4.70
CA TYR A 73 5.15 -15.98 5.93
C TYR A 73 6.43 -15.17 5.65
N GLY A 74 6.55 -14.00 6.27
CA GLY A 74 7.65 -13.05 6.06
C GLY A 74 7.46 -12.10 4.87
N GLY A 75 6.38 -12.26 4.10
CA GLY A 75 5.92 -11.30 3.10
C GLY A 75 5.29 -10.07 3.74
N GLU A 76 5.34 -8.95 3.03
CA GLU A 76 4.81 -7.67 3.51
C GLU A 76 3.28 -7.63 3.51
N ALA A 77 2.65 -8.46 2.67
CA ALA A 77 1.21 -8.64 2.63
C ALA A 77 0.68 -9.71 3.61
N TYR A 78 1.58 -10.40 4.34
CA TYR A 78 1.22 -11.48 5.27
C TYR A 78 0.38 -10.95 6.44
N ASP A 79 -0.81 -11.51 6.58
CA ASP A 79 -1.81 -11.14 7.59
C ASP A 79 -1.90 -12.14 8.75
N GLY A 80 -1.07 -13.20 8.75
CA GLY A 80 -0.98 -14.15 9.85
C GLY A 80 -0.08 -13.67 11.00
N TYR A 81 -0.03 -14.46 12.07
CA TYR A 81 0.74 -14.16 13.29
C TYR A 81 2.18 -13.70 13.00
N GLY A 82 2.53 -12.51 13.52
CA GLY A 82 3.86 -11.90 13.32
C GLY A 82 4.02 -11.12 12.02
N GLY A 83 2.99 -11.10 11.16
CA GLY A 83 2.95 -10.26 9.97
C GLY A 83 2.68 -8.78 10.29
N PRO A 84 3.13 -7.87 9.41
CA PRO A 84 2.92 -6.42 9.59
C PRO A 84 1.43 -6.02 9.53
N ALA A 85 0.59 -6.84 8.90
CA ALA A 85 -0.86 -6.63 8.79
C ALA A 85 -1.69 -7.49 9.77
N TYR A 86 -1.05 -8.18 10.72
CA TYR A 86 -1.76 -9.00 11.71
C TYR A 86 -2.60 -8.14 12.66
N ASP A 87 -3.90 -8.43 12.77
CA ASP A 87 -4.90 -7.69 13.54
C ASP A 87 -5.12 -8.21 14.98
N GLY A 88 -4.50 -9.33 15.34
CA GLY A 88 -4.55 -9.85 16.69
C GLY A 88 -3.57 -9.18 17.67
N TYR A 89 -3.68 -9.55 18.94
CA TYR A 89 -2.91 -8.96 20.04
C TYR A 89 -1.39 -8.95 19.77
N GLY A 90 -0.78 -7.77 19.86
CA GLY A 90 0.65 -7.56 19.58
C GLY A 90 1.02 -7.53 18.08
N GLY A 91 0.03 -7.62 17.19
CA GLY A 91 0.20 -7.42 15.75
C GLY A 91 0.37 -5.95 15.36
N GLY A 92 0.79 -5.73 14.11
CA GLY A 92 0.89 -4.37 13.54
C GLY A 92 -0.46 -3.66 13.52
N CYS A 93 -1.54 -4.41 13.29
CA CYS A 93 -2.91 -3.89 13.22
C CYS A 93 -3.73 -4.11 14.50
N ASP A 94 -3.09 -4.38 15.63
CA ASP A 94 -3.78 -4.48 16.92
C ASP A 94 -4.44 -3.13 17.29
N ASP A 95 -5.77 -3.12 17.30
CA ASP A 95 -6.60 -1.97 17.65
C ASP A 95 -7.14 -2.02 19.08
N GLY A 96 -6.63 -2.93 19.91
CA GLY A 96 -6.85 -2.97 21.35
C GLY A 96 -6.13 -1.85 22.11
N TYR A 97 -6.48 -1.65 23.37
CA TYR A 97 -5.85 -0.62 24.21
C TYR A 97 -4.34 -0.85 24.33
N GLY A 98 -3.55 0.13 23.89
CA GLY A 98 -2.08 0.04 23.85
C GLY A 98 -1.50 -0.56 22.56
N GLY A 99 -2.37 -1.01 21.63
CA GLY A 99 -1.98 -1.50 20.32
C GLY A 99 -1.53 -0.38 19.36
N ASN A 100 -0.77 -0.77 18.34
CA ASN A 100 -0.18 0.15 17.35
C ASN A 100 -1.23 0.82 16.46
N ALA A 101 -2.40 0.18 16.28
CA ALA A 101 -3.52 0.70 15.52
C ALA A 101 -4.65 1.25 16.41
N TYR A 102 -4.42 1.42 17.72
CA TYR A 102 -5.45 1.85 18.67
C TYR A 102 -5.99 3.24 18.32
N ALA A 103 -7.30 3.30 18.02
CA ALA A 103 -8.00 4.52 17.60
C ALA A 103 -8.77 5.22 18.74
N GLY A 104 -8.66 4.76 19.99
CA GLY A 104 -9.28 5.41 21.14
C GLY A 104 -8.48 6.62 21.65
N TYR A 105 -9.01 7.32 22.66
CA TYR A 105 -8.41 8.53 23.21
C TYR A 105 -6.97 8.29 23.69
N GLY A 106 -6.04 9.14 23.25
CA GLY A 106 -4.60 9.01 23.55
C GLY A 106 -3.88 7.94 22.73
N GLY A 107 -4.59 7.25 21.82
CA GLY A 107 -4.02 6.24 20.94
C GLY A 107 -3.28 6.83 19.73
N PRO A 108 -2.39 6.03 19.10
CA PRO A 108 -1.62 6.41 17.92
C PRO A 108 -2.51 6.74 16.71
N CYS A 109 -3.66 6.07 16.58
CA CYS A 109 -4.60 6.30 15.49
C CYS A 109 -5.80 7.15 15.90
N TYR A 110 -5.70 7.91 16.99
CA TYR A 110 -6.81 8.74 17.48
C TYR A 110 -7.10 9.90 16.52
N GLU A 111 -8.35 10.00 16.08
CA GLU A 111 -8.82 11.02 15.13
C GLU A 111 -9.55 12.20 15.80
N GLY A 112 -9.69 12.22 17.12
CA GLY A 112 -10.32 13.33 17.83
C GLY A 112 -9.38 14.52 18.00
N TYR A 113 -9.91 15.67 18.45
CA TYR A 113 -9.15 16.91 18.63
C TYR A 113 -7.87 16.69 19.46
N GLY A 114 -6.74 17.15 18.93
CA GLY A 114 -5.41 16.95 19.54
C GLY A 114 -4.82 15.54 19.34
N GLY A 115 -5.51 14.66 18.62
CA GLY A 115 -5.02 13.35 18.24
C GLY A 115 -4.05 13.37 17.05
N PRO A 116 -3.19 12.35 16.90
CA PRO A 116 -2.19 12.29 15.82
C PRO A 116 -2.82 12.28 14.42
N CYS A 117 -4.00 11.66 14.30
CA CYS A 117 -4.72 11.50 13.03
C CYS A 117 -5.90 12.50 12.88
N TYR A 118 -5.97 13.54 13.72
CA TYR A 118 -7.02 14.54 13.66
C TYR A 118 -6.98 15.34 12.34
N GLN A 119 -8.07 15.31 11.56
CA GLN A 119 -8.14 15.98 10.26
C GLN A 119 -8.52 17.49 10.32
N GLY A 120 -8.51 18.09 11.51
CA GLY A 120 -8.80 19.52 11.70
C GLY A 120 -7.55 20.38 11.84
N TYR A 121 -7.74 21.66 12.15
CA TYR A 121 -6.64 22.64 12.22
C TYR A 121 -5.60 22.24 13.29
N GLY A 122 -4.34 22.07 12.88
CA GLY A 122 -3.23 21.68 13.76
C GLY A 122 -3.14 20.19 14.10
N GLY A 123 -3.86 19.33 13.38
CA GLY A 123 -3.77 17.87 13.51
C GLY A 123 -3.36 17.18 12.21
N GLY A 124 -3.17 15.85 12.26
CA GLY A 124 -3.01 14.99 11.08
C GLY A 124 -1.57 14.86 10.57
N ASP A 125 -0.68 15.77 10.95
CA ASP A 125 0.73 15.78 10.52
C ASP A 125 1.56 14.61 11.11
N ASN A 126 1.07 13.95 12.17
CA ASN A 126 1.77 12.88 12.88
C ASN A 126 1.02 11.55 12.85
N CYS A 127 0.09 11.35 11.90
CA CYS A 127 -0.67 10.11 11.82
C CYS A 127 0.24 8.94 11.37
N PRO A 128 0.41 7.88 12.17
CA PRO A 128 1.22 6.75 11.79
C PRO A 128 0.69 6.03 10.54
N ALA A 129 1.58 5.57 9.65
CA ALA A 129 1.20 4.87 8.42
C ALA A 129 0.36 3.60 8.67
N ILE A 130 0.60 2.93 9.81
CA ILE A 130 -0.14 1.75 10.25
C ILE A 130 -1.66 2.03 10.39
N CYS A 131 -2.03 3.26 10.75
CA CYS A 131 -3.43 3.68 10.85
C CYS A 131 -4.16 3.68 9.51
N GLY A 132 -3.44 3.85 8.39
CA GLY A 132 -3.99 3.72 7.03
C GLY A 132 -4.01 2.28 6.54
N LEU A 133 -2.92 1.54 6.79
CA LEU A 133 -2.77 0.14 6.39
C LEU A 133 -3.89 -0.74 6.97
N CYS A 134 -4.16 -0.60 8.27
CA CYS A 134 -5.15 -1.44 8.97
C CYS A 134 -6.61 -1.06 8.66
N LYS A 135 -6.87 0.17 8.21
CA LYS A 135 -8.20 0.58 7.74
C LYS A 135 -8.56 0.00 6.37
N SER A 136 -7.57 -0.18 5.49
CA SER A 136 -7.80 -0.70 4.13
C SER A 136 -8.10 -2.20 4.09
N LYS A 137 -7.92 -2.92 5.20
CA LYS A 137 -8.12 -4.37 5.33
C LYS A 137 -9.45 -4.77 5.98
N ARG A 138 -10.21 -3.80 6.54
CA ARG A 138 -11.54 -4.01 7.13
C ARG A 138 -12.66 -3.78 6.12
#